data_AF-A0A8C8K8Q0-F1
#
_entry.id   AF-A0A8C8K8Q0-F1
#
_cell.length_a   1.000
_cell.length_b   1.000
_cell.length_c   1.000
_cell.angle_alpha   90.00
_cell.angle_beta   90.00
_cell.angle_gamma   90.00
#
_symmetry.space_group_name_H-M   'P 1'
#
loop_
_entity.id
_entity.type
_entity.pdbx_description
1 polymer ?
#
loop_
_entity_poly.entity_id
_entity_poly.type
_entity_poly.pdbx_seq_one_letter_code
_entity_poly.pdbx_strand_id
1 'polypeptide(L)'
;MRHKGGRSLNTGAALQFVRHNIFTASSGSRRLEGVPQVLILLTSKKSRDDVTGPAVALKDLEIVSIGVGVGDANFRELEIISFQPGFTFQVSELSELPSIHPQFVALLKRLSKDTEEEGAVAPVTHGIPDLVGKNSNLDMSMLNTRNIPYSFSLEQLDTVSSKRDIVFLLDGSDDSRNGLPAIREFIRRMANELDIDGDNVRVAVVQYSDDAAEYFHLKAHKTKRAVIYAVRSLRHKGGRPRNTGAALQYVRDNVFTASSGSRHLEGVPQILFLLIGGESSDDVTAAASDLKRLGVLSFAIGMKNVRQEELQSIAYSSRFIFNLPVFGELLSIQPEILAFVQKLCFSGPFSLNIVFLLDGSDDSRSGFPAMCGFVQRLVENLNVGENKDRVSVVQYSRTPEAHFLLNTYPEKQSVLGSIRSLQHKGGRPLNTGAALQYVKDNVFTASSGSRSQEGIPQILILLSGGKSQDDVGSAAAALKQDRIVPFSIGTRNSDILELQMIAHIPSYALSVPRFDDLESIQQQLLSFVKRVPRQPRVYQPTVVGKE
;
A
#
# COMPACT_ATOMS: atom_id res chain seq x y z
N MET A 1 -34.53 10.97 13.97
CA MET A 1 -33.54 12.02 14.32
C MET A 1 -34.29 13.28 14.78
N ARG A 2 -33.89 13.92 15.89
CA ARG A 2 -34.45 15.24 16.28
C ARG A 2 -33.65 16.34 15.59
N HIS A 3 -34.33 17.29 14.95
CA HIS A 3 -33.69 18.46 14.36
C HIS A 3 -32.99 19.28 15.46
N LYS A 4 -31.68 19.51 15.35
CA LYS A 4 -30.90 20.20 16.39
C LYS A 4 -31.10 21.73 16.41
N GLY A 5 -31.71 22.31 15.37
CA GLY A 5 -31.80 23.76 15.22
C GLY A 5 -30.44 24.38 14.89
N GLY A 6 -30.40 25.29 13.93
CA GLY A 6 -29.18 25.96 13.50
C GLY A 6 -29.49 27.06 12.50
N ARG A 7 -28.80 28.20 12.60
CA ARG A 7 -28.99 29.36 11.69
C ARG A 7 -27.93 29.46 10.60
N SER A 8 -26.84 28.69 10.70
CA SER A 8 -25.74 28.65 9.74
C SER A 8 -25.51 27.22 9.24
N LEU A 9 -25.26 27.10 7.94
CA LEU A 9 -24.89 25.85 7.30
C LEU A 9 -23.37 25.88 7.05
N ASN A 10 -22.62 25.14 7.87
CA ASN A 10 -21.16 25.08 7.84
C ASN A 10 -20.73 23.66 7.45
N THR A 11 -20.87 23.35 6.17
CA THR A 11 -20.56 22.03 5.61
C THR A 11 -19.08 21.71 5.76
N GLY A 12 -18.18 22.67 5.56
CA GLY A 12 -16.73 22.48 5.69
C GLY A 12 -16.33 21.99 7.08
N ALA A 13 -16.82 22.67 8.13
CA ALA A 13 -16.62 22.28 9.52
C ALA A 13 -17.20 20.89 9.82
N ALA A 14 -18.34 20.53 9.24
CA ALA A 14 -18.92 19.20 9.40
C ALA A 14 -18.05 18.10 8.74
N LEU A 15 -17.51 18.35 7.54
CA LEU A 15 -16.59 17.43 6.87
C LEU A 15 -15.30 17.23 7.69
N GLN A 16 -14.74 18.31 8.25
CA GLN A 16 -13.60 18.22 9.16
C GLN A 16 -13.95 17.43 10.42
N PHE A 17 -15.12 17.65 11.01
CA PHE A 17 -15.55 16.90 12.18
C PHE A 17 -15.62 15.40 11.89
N VAL A 18 -16.26 15.02 10.79
CA VAL A 18 -16.38 13.62 10.35
C VAL A 18 -15.00 12.98 10.14
N ARG A 19 -14.09 13.70 9.46
CA ARG A 19 -12.71 13.25 9.27
C ARG A 19 -11.99 12.95 10.58
N HIS A 20 -12.07 13.86 11.55
CA HIS A 20 -11.28 13.78 12.78
C HIS A 20 -11.93 12.96 13.90
N ASN A 21 -13.23 12.67 13.80
CA ASN A 21 -13.96 12.04 14.91
C ASN A 21 -14.77 10.81 14.50
N ILE A 22 -15.11 10.63 13.22
CA ILE A 22 -15.96 9.52 12.78
C ILE A 22 -15.15 8.48 12.03
N PHE A 23 -14.34 8.90 11.06
CA PHE A 23 -13.47 7.99 10.30
C PHE A 23 -12.08 7.84 10.93
N THR A 24 -12.07 7.67 12.25
CA THR A 24 -10.87 7.38 13.05
C THR A 24 -10.92 5.97 13.59
N ALA A 25 -9.75 5.38 13.86
CA ALA A 25 -9.66 4.07 14.50
C ALA A 25 -10.39 4.06 15.86
N SER A 26 -10.29 5.15 16.62
CA SER A 26 -10.98 5.34 17.91
C SER A 26 -12.49 5.23 17.83
N SER A 27 -13.06 5.54 16.67
CA SER A 27 -14.51 5.51 16.43
C SER A 27 -14.95 4.25 15.69
N GLY A 28 -14.06 3.25 15.57
CA GLY A 28 -14.34 1.96 14.97
C GLY A 28 -14.11 1.91 13.46
N SER A 29 -13.39 2.87 12.87
CA SER A 29 -12.99 2.79 11.46
C SER A 29 -12.07 1.58 11.22
N ARG A 30 -12.27 0.90 10.09
CA ARG A 30 -11.52 -0.29 9.64
C ARG A 30 -10.71 -0.01 8.37
N ARG A 31 -10.17 1.21 8.26
CA ARG A 31 -9.52 1.73 7.04
C ARG A 31 -8.29 0.91 6.63
N LEU A 32 -7.42 0.53 7.56
CA LEU A 32 -6.26 -0.33 7.28
C LEU A 32 -6.64 -1.79 7.02
N GLU A 33 -7.87 -2.20 7.35
CA GLU A 33 -8.40 -3.51 6.94
C GLU A 33 -8.86 -3.52 5.48
N GLY A 34 -8.93 -2.35 4.83
CA GLY A 34 -9.38 -2.21 3.45
C GLY A 34 -10.88 -1.95 3.31
N VAL A 35 -11.61 -1.81 4.43
CA VAL A 35 -13.05 -1.52 4.43
C VAL A 35 -13.29 -0.09 3.94
N PRO A 36 -14.01 0.13 2.81
CA PRO A 36 -14.32 1.45 2.31
C PRO A 36 -15.06 2.29 3.34
N GLN A 37 -14.59 3.52 3.53
CA GLN A 37 -15.23 4.49 4.40
C GLN A 37 -16.15 5.36 3.54
N VAL A 38 -17.47 5.30 3.77
CA VAL A 38 -18.46 6.01 2.93
C VAL A 38 -19.12 7.14 3.72
N LEU A 39 -19.05 8.36 3.18
CA LEU A 39 -19.73 9.54 3.70
C LEU A 39 -20.87 9.94 2.77
N ILE A 40 -22.09 10.02 3.30
CA ILE A 40 -23.24 10.53 2.55
C ILE A 40 -23.58 11.91 3.12
N LEU A 41 -23.36 12.96 2.33
CA LEU A 41 -23.70 14.33 2.70
C LEU A 41 -25.07 14.69 2.11
N LEU A 42 -26.01 15.11 2.96
CA LEU A 42 -27.27 15.72 2.54
C LEU A 42 -27.28 17.21 2.88
N THR A 43 -27.53 18.07 1.91
CA THR A 43 -27.63 19.53 2.11
C THR A 43 -28.74 20.14 1.27
N SER A 44 -29.32 21.25 1.75
CA SER A 44 -30.36 21.99 1.05
C SER A 44 -29.95 23.41 0.61
N LYS A 45 -28.75 23.86 0.98
CA LYS A 45 -28.25 25.21 0.69
C LYS A 45 -26.74 25.21 0.47
N LYS A 46 -26.24 26.33 -0.05
CA LYS A 46 -24.82 26.65 -0.12
C LYS A 46 -24.19 26.77 1.27
N SER A 47 -22.97 26.25 1.44
CA SER A 47 -22.21 26.42 2.68
C SER A 47 -21.81 27.88 2.94
N ARG A 48 -21.60 28.24 4.21
CA ARG A 48 -21.08 29.55 4.64
C ARG A 48 -19.57 29.55 4.91
N ASP A 49 -18.95 28.38 4.91
CA ASP A 49 -17.52 28.17 5.13
C ASP A 49 -16.86 27.47 3.93
N ASP A 50 -15.53 27.38 3.93
CA ASP A 50 -14.79 26.66 2.89
C ASP A 50 -15.09 25.16 2.96
N VAL A 51 -15.56 24.61 1.85
CA VAL A 51 -15.79 23.18 1.66
C VAL A 51 -14.64 22.49 0.95
N THR A 52 -13.78 23.24 0.26
CA THR A 52 -12.79 22.70 -0.67
C THR A 52 -11.68 21.97 0.07
N GLY A 53 -11.02 22.61 1.03
CA GLY A 53 -9.95 21.99 1.82
C GLY A 53 -10.42 20.74 2.56
N PRO A 54 -11.54 20.80 3.31
CA PRO A 54 -12.10 19.63 3.97
C PRO A 54 -12.47 18.49 3.03
N ALA A 55 -13.03 18.79 1.85
CA ALA A 55 -13.40 17.80 0.84
C ALA A 55 -12.18 17.09 0.27
N VAL A 56 -11.15 17.84 -0.14
CA VAL A 56 -9.87 17.28 -0.65
C VAL A 56 -9.27 16.36 0.40
N ALA A 57 -9.25 16.78 1.67
CA ALA A 57 -8.67 15.97 2.73
C ALA A 57 -9.43 14.66 3.02
N LEU A 58 -10.75 14.60 2.78
CA LEU A 58 -11.49 13.34 2.86
C LEU A 58 -11.09 12.40 1.72
N LYS A 59 -10.94 12.93 0.50
CA LYS A 59 -10.53 12.16 -0.69
C LYS A 59 -9.10 11.61 -0.55
N ASP A 60 -8.19 12.40 -0.01
CA ASP A 60 -6.81 11.98 0.29
C ASP A 60 -6.74 10.80 1.25
N LEU A 61 -7.73 10.66 2.13
CA LEU A 61 -7.87 9.54 3.07
C LEU A 61 -8.68 8.38 2.49
N GLU A 62 -8.95 8.40 1.17
CA GLU A 62 -9.75 7.40 0.46
C GLU A 62 -11.18 7.26 1.03
N ILE A 63 -11.73 8.32 1.63
CA ILE A 63 -13.11 8.34 2.13
C ILE A 63 -14.03 8.68 0.95
N VAL A 64 -14.91 7.74 0.62
CA VAL A 64 -15.86 7.84 -0.47
C VAL A 64 -17.04 8.74 -0.08
N SER A 65 -16.94 10.02 -0.40
CA SER A 65 -18.00 11.01 -0.21
C SER A 65 -19.01 11.00 -1.37
N ILE A 66 -20.30 11.03 -1.02
CA ILE A 66 -21.45 11.11 -1.95
C ILE A 66 -22.28 12.34 -1.56
N GLY A 67 -22.45 13.28 -2.49
CA GLY A 67 -23.19 14.52 -2.27
C GLY A 67 -24.64 14.42 -2.73
N VAL A 68 -25.59 14.78 -1.86
CA VAL A 68 -27.02 14.83 -2.17
C VAL A 68 -27.57 16.22 -1.86
N GLY A 69 -27.94 16.95 -2.91
CA GLY A 69 -28.53 18.28 -2.86
C GLY A 69 -30.06 18.26 -2.93
N VAL A 70 -30.72 19.10 -2.13
CA VAL A 70 -32.17 19.30 -2.17
C VAL A 70 -32.48 20.77 -2.39
N GLY A 71 -33.29 21.11 -3.40
CA GLY A 71 -33.68 22.49 -3.70
C GLY A 71 -32.47 23.38 -4.03
N ASP A 72 -32.30 24.46 -3.28
CA ASP A 72 -31.27 25.50 -3.49
C ASP A 72 -29.83 25.07 -3.09
N ALA A 73 -29.57 23.76 -3.02
CA ALA A 73 -28.24 23.24 -2.79
C ALA A 73 -27.28 23.65 -3.92
N ASN A 74 -26.06 24.01 -3.57
CA ASN A 74 -25.06 24.39 -4.56
C ASN A 74 -24.43 23.15 -5.19
N PHE A 75 -24.76 22.86 -6.45
CA PHE A 75 -24.27 21.68 -7.16
C PHE A 75 -22.73 21.65 -7.28
N ARG A 76 -22.08 22.80 -7.52
CA ARG A 76 -20.61 22.86 -7.65
C ARG A 76 -19.92 22.53 -6.33
N GLU A 77 -20.46 22.99 -5.20
CA GLU A 77 -19.95 22.59 -3.88
C GLU A 77 -20.11 21.09 -3.67
N LEU A 78 -21.24 20.51 -4.10
CA LEU A 78 -21.44 19.07 -4.03
C LEU A 78 -20.47 18.28 -4.91
N GLU A 79 -20.16 18.75 -6.13
CA GLU A 79 -19.13 18.14 -6.99
C GLU A 79 -17.74 18.18 -6.35
N ILE A 80 -17.39 19.29 -5.70
CA ILE A 80 -16.13 19.40 -4.96
C ILE A 80 -16.09 18.39 -3.81
N ILE A 81 -17.20 18.24 -3.07
CA ILE A 81 -17.30 17.35 -1.93
C ILE A 81 -17.30 15.87 -2.34
N SER A 82 -18.06 15.52 -3.38
CA SER A 82 -18.19 14.15 -3.89
C SER A 82 -16.86 13.58 -4.35
N PHE A 83 -16.63 12.30 -4.05
CA PHE A 83 -15.34 11.63 -4.25
C PHE A 83 -14.85 11.70 -5.68
N GLN A 84 -15.76 11.50 -6.65
CA GLN A 84 -15.50 11.54 -8.08
C GLN A 84 -16.75 11.98 -8.86
N PRO A 85 -16.62 12.33 -10.16
CA PRO A 85 -17.78 12.61 -11.00
C PRO A 85 -18.80 11.46 -10.98
N GLY A 86 -20.09 11.81 -10.95
CA GLY A 86 -21.19 10.83 -10.86
C GLY A 86 -21.57 10.39 -9.44
N PHE A 87 -20.93 10.96 -8.40
CA PHE A 87 -21.26 10.72 -6.98
C PHE A 87 -22.11 11.86 -6.39
N THR A 88 -22.67 12.70 -7.26
CA THR A 88 -23.52 13.83 -6.88
C THR A 88 -24.93 13.61 -7.38
N PHE A 89 -25.90 13.80 -6.50
CA PHE A 89 -27.33 13.73 -6.79
C PHE A 89 -27.98 15.05 -6.41
N GLN A 90 -28.97 15.49 -7.18
CA GLN A 90 -29.75 16.67 -6.86
C GLN A 90 -31.24 16.41 -7.14
N VAL A 91 -32.08 16.85 -6.22
CA VAL A 91 -33.55 16.82 -6.33
C VAL A 91 -34.12 18.21 -6.04
N SER A 92 -35.30 18.52 -6.56
CA SER A 92 -35.88 19.86 -6.45
C SER A 92 -36.46 20.10 -5.05
N GLU A 93 -36.98 19.04 -4.41
CA GLU A 93 -37.62 19.09 -3.11
C GLU A 93 -37.40 17.81 -2.29
N LEU A 94 -37.61 17.89 -0.98
CA LEU A 94 -37.30 16.77 -0.06
C LEU A 94 -38.16 15.52 -0.35
N SER A 95 -39.40 15.73 -0.83
CA SER A 95 -40.34 14.68 -1.27
C SER A 95 -39.81 13.86 -2.45
N GLU A 96 -38.89 14.40 -3.25
CA GLU A 96 -38.30 13.74 -4.41
C GLU A 96 -37.07 12.89 -4.08
N LEU A 97 -36.56 12.90 -2.83
CA LEU A 97 -35.43 12.04 -2.45
C LEU A 97 -35.62 10.54 -2.77
N PRO A 98 -36.82 9.94 -2.68
CA PRO A 98 -37.02 8.56 -3.12
C PRO A 98 -36.72 8.32 -4.61
N SER A 99 -36.81 9.35 -5.46
CA SER A 99 -36.58 9.21 -6.91
C SER A 99 -35.12 8.85 -7.25
N ILE A 100 -34.16 9.31 -6.44
CA ILE A 100 -32.73 9.00 -6.61
C ILE A 100 -32.34 7.65 -6.00
N HIS A 101 -33.24 7.01 -5.24
CA HIS A 101 -32.96 5.77 -4.52
C HIS A 101 -32.40 4.64 -5.41
N PRO A 102 -32.93 4.36 -6.62
CA PRO A 102 -32.40 3.29 -7.46
C PRO A 102 -30.96 3.54 -7.90
N GLN A 103 -30.65 4.79 -8.28
CA GLN A 103 -29.31 5.20 -8.73
C GLN A 103 -28.32 5.20 -7.55
N PHE A 104 -28.78 5.65 -6.39
CA PHE A 104 -28.01 5.67 -5.16
C PHE A 104 -27.68 4.25 -4.67
N VAL A 105 -28.65 3.34 -4.70
CA VAL A 105 -28.42 1.92 -4.37
C VAL A 105 -27.50 1.26 -5.40
N ALA A 106 -27.65 1.56 -6.69
CA ALA A 106 -26.73 1.05 -7.71
C ALA A 106 -25.29 1.54 -7.48
N LEU A 107 -25.12 2.80 -7.07
CA LEU A 107 -23.83 3.37 -6.69
C LEU A 107 -23.25 2.65 -5.46
N LEU A 108 -24.02 2.52 -4.39
CA LEU A 108 -23.58 1.82 -3.18
C LEU A 108 -23.28 0.34 -3.45
N LYS A 109 -24.04 -0.33 -4.31
CA LYS A 109 -23.76 -1.71 -4.73
C LYS A 109 -22.51 -1.85 -5.58
N ARG A 110 -22.14 -0.83 -6.35
CA ARG A 110 -20.84 -0.80 -7.03
C ARG A 110 -19.71 -0.65 -6.02
N LEU A 111 -19.92 0.18 -5.00
CA LEU A 111 -18.98 0.35 -3.89
C LEU A 111 -18.92 -0.87 -2.96
N SER A 112 -20.03 -1.62 -2.82
CA SER A 112 -20.15 -2.79 -1.94
C SER A 112 -19.89 -4.11 -2.64
N LYS A 113 -20.00 -4.22 -3.98
CA LYS A 113 -19.43 -5.37 -4.71
C LYS A 113 -17.91 -5.43 -4.59
N ASP A 114 -17.28 -4.32 -4.22
CA ASP A 114 -15.88 -4.28 -3.79
C ASP A 114 -15.70 -4.71 -2.31
N THR A 115 -16.76 -4.99 -1.54
CA THR A 115 -16.74 -5.21 -0.06
C THR A 115 -17.63 -6.34 0.52
N GLU A 116 -18.70 -6.80 -0.14
CA GLU A 116 -19.74 -7.67 0.43
C GLU A 116 -19.42 -9.18 0.37
N GLU A 117 -18.29 -9.59 -0.19
CA GLU A 117 -17.79 -10.97 -0.03
C GLU A 117 -16.95 -11.20 1.24
N GLU A 118 -16.80 -10.20 2.12
CA GLU A 118 -15.99 -10.31 3.34
C GLU A 118 -16.78 -10.60 4.65
N GLY A 119 -18.09 -10.86 4.60
CA GLY A 119 -18.92 -10.78 5.81
C GLY A 119 -20.05 -11.78 5.99
N ALA A 120 -19.80 -13.09 5.93
CA ALA A 120 -20.73 -14.07 6.51
C ALA A 120 -20.03 -15.35 6.98
N VAL A 121 -19.52 -15.36 8.21
CA VAL A 121 -19.40 -16.58 9.02
C VAL A 121 -19.94 -16.27 10.40
N ALA A 122 -21.11 -16.82 10.71
CA ALA A 122 -21.70 -16.75 12.04
C ALA A 122 -20.86 -17.57 13.05
N PRO A 123 -20.83 -17.20 14.34
CA PRO A 123 -20.05 -17.91 15.34
C PRO A 123 -20.74 -19.25 15.64
N VAL A 124 -20.11 -20.35 15.25
CA VAL A 124 -20.50 -21.68 15.75
C VAL A 124 -19.89 -21.84 17.13
N THR A 125 -20.73 -21.65 18.14
CA THR A 125 -20.50 -22.16 19.49
C THR A 125 -20.43 -23.69 19.43
N HIS A 126 -19.29 -24.28 19.78
CA HIS A 126 -19.24 -25.68 20.18
C HIS A 126 -19.15 -25.73 21.70
N GLY A 127 -20.34 -25.85 22.30
CA GLY A 127 -20.50 -26.51 23.58
C GLY A 127 -20.15 -27.99 23.42
N ILE A 128 -19.51 -28.52 24.45
CA ILE A 128 -19.28 -29.94 24.68
C ILE A 128 -20.64 -30.66 24.70
N PRO A 129 -20.77 -31.81 24.04
CA PRO A 129 -21.21 -32.98 24.80
C PRO A 129 -20.33 -34.20 24.58
N ASP A 130 -20.22 -34.93 25.67
CA ASP A 130 -19.62 -36.23 25.88
C ASP A 130 -20.44 -37.36 25.21
N LEU A 131 -19.84 -38.57 25.16
CA LEU A 131 -20.41 -39.91 24.91
C LEU A 131 -20.13 -40.63 23.56
N VAL A 132 -19.09 -41.48 23.63
CA VAL A 132 -19.04 -42.93 23.31
C VAL A 132 -19.47 -43.45 21.92
N GLY A 133 -18.53 -44.14 21.24
CA GLY A 133 -18.88 -45.37 20.51
C GLY A 133 -18.05 -45.81 19.30
N LYS A 134 -16.99 -46.59 19.55
CA LYS A 134 -16.50 -47.77 18.78
C LYS A 134 -15.88 -47.61 17.35
N ASN A 135 -14.62 -48.03 17.30
CA ASN A 135 -13.95 -48.92 16.34
C ASN A 135 -13.97 -48.62 14.83
N SER A 136 -12.81 -48.25 14.30
CA SER A 136 -12.10 -49.09 13.31
C SER A 136 -10.62 -48.70 13.21
N ASN A 137 -9.76 -49.67 13.51
CA ASN A 137 -8.37 -49.72 13.04
C ASN A 137 -8.36 -50.23 11.60
N LEU A 138 -7.39 -49.76 10.80
CA LEU A 138 -6.67 -50.41 9.67
C LEU A 138 -6.22 -49.31 8.69
N ASP A 139 -5.01 -49.25 8.10
CA ASP A 139 -3.75 -49.98 8.25
C ASP A 139 -2.70 -49.17 7.44
N MET A 140 -1.56 -48.82 8.03
CA MET A 140 -0.50 -47.98 7.42
C MET A 140 0.67 -48.85 6.91
N SER A 141 0.37 -49.92 6.17
CA SER A 141 1.38 -50.90 5.71
C SER A 141 1.62 -50.95 4.19
N MET A 142 1.17 -49.95 3.41
CA MET A 142 1.28 -49.96 1.94
C MET A 142 2.03 -48.76 1.31
N LEU A 143 3.05 -48.21 1.98
CA LEU A 143 4.00 -47.29 1.33
C LEU A 143 5.45 -47.70 1.65
N ASN A 144 5.86 -48.80 1.04
CA ASN A 144 7.26 -49.21 0.95
C ASN A 144 7.81 -48.79 -0.43
N THR A 145 8.47 -47.64 -0.50
CA THR A 145 9.43 -47.34 -1.58
C THR A 145 10.74 -46.88 -0.94
N ARG A 146 11.75 -47.74 -1.10
CA ARG A 146 13.13 -47.56 -0.65
C ARG A 146 13.87 -46.56 -1.56
N ASN A 147 14.78 -45.81 -0.93
CA ASN A 147 15.94 -45.08 -1.46
C ASN A 147 15.73 -43.83 -2.34
N ILE A 148 15.75 -42.66 -1.69
CA ILE A 148 16.49 -41.48 -2.18
C ILE A 148 17.20 -40.84 -0.97
N PRO A 149 18.52 -40.60 -0.99
CA PRO A 149 19.27 -40.09 0.16
C PRO A 149 19.42 -38.57 0.06
N TYR A 150 18.41 -37.78 0.42
CA TYR A 150 18.60 -36.38 0.83
C TYR A 150 17.39 -35.95 1.68
N SER A 151 17.49 -36.10 2.99
CA SER A 151 16.58 -35.45 3.92
C SER A 151 16.94 -33.95 3.98
N PHE A 152 16.42 -33.17 3.04
CA PHE A 152 16.29 -31.74 3.26
C PHE A 152 15.05 -31.56 4.15
N SER A 153 15.28 -31.35 5.44
CA SER A 153 14.24 -31.19 6.46
C SER A 153 13.30 -30.04 6.09
N LEU A 154 12.01 -30.36 5.95
CA LEU A 154 10.89 -29.46 5.65
C LEU A 154 10.62 -28.40 6.74
N GLU A 155 11.39 -28.36 7.84
CA GLU A 155 11.27 -27.33 8.88
C GLU A 155 11.95 -25.99 8.50
N GLN A 156 12.73 -25.93 7.42
CA GLN A 156 13.45 -24.70 7.03
C GLN A 156 12.70 -23.82 6.02
N LEU A 157 11.52 -24.21 5.54
CA LEU A 157 10.75 -23.44 4.54
C LEU A 157 9.73 -22.45 5.14
N ASP A 158 9.53 -22.44 6.47
CA ASP A 158 8.60 -21.52 7.15
C ASP A 158 9.26 -20.30 7.83
N THR A 159 10.60 -20.17 7.83
CA THR A 159 11.29 -19.19 8.70
C THR A 159 11.65 -17.85 8.05
N VAL A 160 11.33 -17.63 6.76
CA VAL A 160 11.61 -16.34 6.08
C VAL A 160 10.42 -15.37 6.14
N SER A 161 9.28 -15.80 6.69
CA SER A 161 8.01 -15.04 6.64
C SER A 161 7.55 -14.49 7.99
N SER A 162 8.43 -13.98 8.85
CA SER A 162 7.99 -13.25 10.07
C SER A 162 8.91 -12.10 10.46
N LYS A 163 10.04 -11.94 9.76
CA LYS A 163 11.08 -10.99 10.17
C LYS A 163 10.72 -9.55 9.89
N ARG A 164 10.82 -8.63 10.86
CA ARG A 164 10.57 -7.19 10.66
C ARG A 164 11.54 -6.36 11.50
N ASP A 165 11.91 -5.19 11.02
CA ASP A 165 12.65 -4.22 11.82
C ASP A 165 11.78 -2.98 12.05
N ILE A 166 11.47 -2.72 13.31
CA ILE A 166 10.52 -1.69 13.73
C ILE A 166 11.28 -0.63 14.55
N VAL A 167 11.22 0.62 14.10
CA VAL A 167 11.79 1.77 14.80
C VAL A 167 10.67 2.65 15.30
N PHE A 168 10.68 2.97 16.60
CA PHE A 168 9.84 4.01 17.18
C PHE A 168 10.67 5.29 17.33
N LEU A 169 10.36 6.31 16.52
CA LEU A 169 10.97 7.64 16.62
C LEU A 169 10.01 8.57 17.38
N LEU A 170 10.44 9.02 18.54
CA LEU A 170 9.59 9.65 19.54
C LEU A 170 9.97 11.11 19.73
N ASP A 171 9.00 12.01 19.65
CA ASP A 171 9.19 13.38 20.09
C ASP A 171 9.48 13.43 21.60
N GLY A 172 10.76 13.66 21.92
CA GLY A 172 11.31 13.82 23.25
C GLY A 172 11.45 15.27 23.67
N SER A 173 10.95 16.24 22.91
CA SER A 173 11.00 17.66 23.27
C SER A 173 10.23 17.98 24.55
N ASP A 174 10.55 19.10 25.19
CA ASP A 174 9.90 19.51 26.45
C ASP A 174 8.38 19.66 26.32
N ASP A 175 7.87 20.01 25.13
CA ASP A 175 6.44 20.21 24.86
C ASP A 175 5.64 18.89 24.81
N SER A 176 6.34 17.76 24.79
CA SER A 176 5.79 16.41 24.68
C SER A 176 6.00 15.58 25.95
N ARG A 177 6.59 16.18 27.00
CA ARG A 177 6.87 15.52 28.29
C ARG A 177 5.64 14.82 28.89
N ASN A 178 4.48 15.47 28.83
CA ASN A 178 3.23 14.95 29.39
C ASN A 178 2.67 13.75 28.60
N GLY A 179 3.10 13.54 27.35
CA GLY A 179 2.69 12.42 26.52
C GLY A 179 3.43 11.12 26.80
N LEU A 180 4.58 11.18 27.49
CA LEU A 180 5.46 10.03 27.69
C LEU A 180 4.77 8.80 28.31
N PRO A 181 3.87 8.92 29.32
CA PRO A 181 3.17 7.75 29.85
C PRO A 181 2.33 7.01 28.78
N ALA A 182 1.62 7.74 27.92
CA ALA A 182 0.83 7.16 26.85
C ALA A 182 1.72 6.53 25.76
N ILE A 183 2.84 7.17 25.43
CA ILE A 183 3.84 6.65 24.47
C ILE A 183 4.45 5.34 24.98
N ARG A 184 4.88 5.29 26.25
CA ARG A 184 5.40 4.06 26.87
C ARG A 184 4.39 2.93 26.79
N GLU A 185 3.13 3.22 27.11
CA GLU A 185 2.06 2.21 27.09
C GLU A 185 1.76 1.73 25.66
N PHE A 186 1.74 2.63 24.68
CA PHE A 186 1.57 2.27 23.26
C PHE A 186 2.68 1.33 22.79
N ILE A 187 3.94 1.69 22.99
CA ILE A 187 5.09 0.86 22.59
C ILE A 187 5.07 -0.47 23.35
N ARG A 188 4.73 -0.45 24.65
CA ARG A 188 4.62 -1.67 25.45
C ARG A 188 3.56 -2.62 24.92
N ARG A 189 2.37 -2.11 24.55
CA ARG A 189 1.30 -2.94 23.98
C ARG A 189 1.65 -3.46 22.59
N MET A 190 2.26 -2.63 21.74
CA MET A 190 2.80 -3.09 20.46
C MET A 190 3.82 -4.23 20.67
N ALA A 191 4.82 -4.03 21.53
CA ALA A 191 5.85 -5.03 21.80
C ALA A 191 5.30 -6.34 22.39
N ASN A 192 4.21 -6.28 23.17
CA ASN A 192 3.56 -7.47 23.72
C ASN A 192 2.99 -8.39 22.63
N GLU A 193 2.47 -7.81 21.56
CA GLU A 193 1.77 -8.52 20.49
C GLU A 193 2.68 -8.87 19.29
N LEU A 194 3.87 -8.28 19.24
CA LEU A 194 4.88 -8.58 18.22
C LEU A 194 5.67 -9.85 18.57
N ASP A 195 6.07 -10.61 17.56
CA ASP A 195 6.94 -11.78 17.70
C ASP A 195 8.42 -11.36 17.73
N ILE A 196 8.86 -10.78 18.85
CA ILE A 196 10.23 -10.22 19.02
C ILE A 196 11.27 -11.32 19.26
N ASP A 197 10.83 -12.46 19.78
CA ASP A 197 11.73 -13.55 20.14
C ASP A 197 12.27 -14.25 18.86
N GLY A 198 13.37 -15.01 18.99
CA GLY A 198 13.91 -15.79 17.87
C GLY A 198 14.50 -14.98 16.70
N ASP A 199 14.77 -13.69 16.88
CA ASP A 199 15.21 -12.77 15.82
C ASP A 199 14.14 -12.54 14.73
N ASN A 200 12.86 -12.72 15.04
CA ASN A 200 11.78 -12.43 14.10
C ASN A 200 11.61 -10.89 14.01
N VAL A 201 11.11 -10.24 15.05
CA VAL A 201 10.97 -8.78 15.08
C VAL A 201 12.09 -8.12 15.87
N ARG A 202 12.85 -7.20 15.24
CA ARG A 202 13.78 -6.31 15.94
C ARG A 202 13.12 -4.97 16.20
N VAL A 203 13.34 -4.41 17.40
CA VAL A 203 12.76 -3.14 17.82
C VAL A 203 13.87 -2.18 18.23
N ALA A 204 13.76 -0.92 17.79
CA ALA A 204 14.58 0.19 18.27
C ALA A 204 13.69 1.35 18.75
N VAL A 205 14.23 2.14 19.68
CA VAL A 205 13.57 3.35 20.19
C VAL A 205 14.55 4.50 20.13
N VAL A 206 14.13 5.60 19.51
CA VAL A 206 14.90 6.83 19.35
C VAL A 206 14.05 7.99 19.86
N GLN A 207 14.65 8.90 20.62
CA GLN A 207 14.00 10.15 21.03
C GLN A 207 14.66 11.32 20.30
N TYR A 208 13.88 12.33 19.91
CA TYR A 208 14.41 13.54 19.28
C TYR A 208 13.84 14.83 19.86
N SER A 209 14.62 15.89 19.75
CA SER A 209 14.23 17.29 19.97
C SER A 209 15.06 18.16 19.01
N ASP A 210 16.00 18.93 19.54
CA ASP A 210 17.05 19.66 18.84
C ASP A 210 18.07 18.71 18.19
N ASP A 211 18.33 17.58 18.83
CA ASP A 211 19.08 16.44 18.31
C ASP A 211 18.32 15.12 18.51
N ALA A 212 18.76 14.08 17.81
CA ALA A 212 18.23 12.73 17.94
C ALA A 212 19.20 11.86 18.75
N ALA A 213 18.66 11.12 19.72
CA ALA A 213 19.39 10.21 20.58
C ALA A 213 18.72 8.84 20.57
N GLU A 214 19.48 7.81 20.22
CA GLU A 214 19.02 6.44 20.30
C GLU A 214 18.94 6.01 21.77
N TYR A 215 17.76 5.53 22.19
CA TYR A 215 17.58 4.97 23.52
C TYR A 215 18.04 3.50 23.56
N PHE A 216 17.68 2.73 22.52
CA PHE A 216 18.32 1.45 22.22
C PHE A 216 18.15 1.07 20.73
N HIS A 217 19.16 0.38 20.19
CA HIS A 217 19.22 -0.05 18.80
C HIS A 217 18.55 -1.41 18.53
N LEU A 218 18.36 -1.75 17.25
CA LEU A 218 17.64 -2.95 16.79
C LEU A 218 18.20 -4.27 17.34
N LYS A 219 19.51 -4.32 17.64
CA LYS A 219 20.19 -5.48 18.25
C LYS A 219 20.19 -5.52 19.78
N ALA A 220 19.70 -4.48 20.47
CA ALA A 220 19.95 -4.31 21.90
C ALA A 220 19.19 -5.32 22.77
N HIS A 221 17.99 -5.71 22.32
CA HIS A 221 17.10 -6.60 23.04
C HIS A 221 16.64 -7.73 22.13
N LYS A 222 16.92 -8.96 22.53
CA LYS A 222 16.57 -10.18 21.78
C LYS A 222 15.25 -10.82 22.23
N THR A 223 14.65 -10.31 23.28
CA THR A 223 13.42 -10.88 23.85
C THR A 223 12.35 -9.84 24.07
N LYS A 224 11.09 -10.26 23.91
CA LYS A 224 9.91 -9.44 24.18
C LYS A 224 9.95 -8.82 25.57
N ARG A 225 10.32 -9.61 26.58
CA ARG A 225 10.40 -9.17 27.98
C ARG A 225 11.45 -8.06 28.18
N ALA A 226 12.60 -8.16 27.51
CA ALA A 226 13.66 -7.15 27.60
C ALA A 226 13.22 -5.81 27.00
N VAL A 227 12.57 -5.83 25.82
CA VAL A 227 12.01 -4.62 25.20
C VAL A 227 10.97 -3.97 26.13
N ILE A 228 10.01 -4.75 26.65
CA ILE A 228 8.98 -4.25 27.57
C ILE A 228 9.60 -3.61 28.82
N TYR A 229 10.63 -4.23 29.40
CA TYR A 229 11.31 -3.69 30.59
C TYR A 229 12.07 -2.40 30.28
N ALA A 230 12.80 -2.35 29.16
CA ALA A 230 13.52 -1.16 28.72
C ALA A 230 12.57 0.03 28.48
N VAL A 231 11.43 -0.21 27.83
CA VAL A 231 10.40 0.82 27.56
C VAL A 231 9.74 1.33 28.84
N ARG A 232 9.52 0.49 29.85
CA ARG A 232 8.99 0.94 31.16
C ARG A 232 9.89 1.99 31.81
N SER A 233 11.20 1.88 31.60
CA SER A 233 12.22 2.78 32.15
C SER A 233 12.54 3.99 31.26
N LEU A 234 11.94 4.10 30.06
CA LEU A 234 12.22 5.14 29.06
C LEU A 234 11.99 6.54 29.60
N ARG A 235 13.03 7.31 29.92
CA ARG A 235 12.88 8.68 30.45
C ARG A 235 12.69 9.70 29.34
N HIS A 236 12.00 10.80 29.66
CA HIS A 236 11.86 11.95 28.77
C HIS A 236 13.25 12.51 28.44
N LYS A 237 13.53 12.73 27.15
CA LYS A 237 14.82 13.27 26.69
C LYS A 237 15.00 14.74 27.08
N GLY A 238 14.00 15.58 26.79
CA GLY A 238 14.11 17.03 26.92
C GLY A 238 14.85 17.68 25.74
N GLY A 239 14.67 18.99 25.61
CA GLY A 239 15.29 19.80 24.55
C GLY A 239 14.29 20.56 23.68
N ARG A 240 14.81 21.59 23.00
CA ARG A 240 14.13 22.49 22.06
C ARG A 240 15.16 23.07 21.08
N PRO A 241 14.81 23.34 19.81
CA PRO A 241 13.49 23.17 19.17
C PRO A 241 13.16 21.70 18.84
N ARG A 242 12.02 21.43 18.17
CA ARG A 242 11.68 20.10 17.65
C ARG A 242 12.11 20.03 16.18
N ASN A 243 13.15 19.26 15.87
CA ASN A 243 13.69 19.12 14.52
C ASN A 243 13.35 17.72 13.95
N THR A 244 12.12 17.56 13.46
CA THR A 244 11.62 16.29 12.92
C THR A 244 12.37 15.89 11.64
N GLY A 245 12.75 16.84 10.79
CA GLY A 245 13.50 16.59 9.55
C GLY A 245 14.89 16.01 9.84
N ALA A 246 15.64 16.66 10.72
CA ALA A 246 16.93 16.17 11.20
C ALA A 246 16.81 14.79 11.89
N ALA A 247 15.73 14.55 12.64
CA ALA A 247 15.48 13.25 13.27
C ALA A 247 15.23 12.13 12.24
N LEU A 248 14.47 12.41 11.18
CA LEU A 248 14.25 11.47 10.07
C LEU A 248 15.56 11.16 9.34
N GLN A 249 16.39 12.18 9.11
CA GLN A 249 17.73 11.99 8.55
C GLN A 249 18.61 11.14 9.47
N TYR A 250 18.61 11.40 10.77
CA TYR A 250 19.36 10.61 11.75
C TYR A 250 18.96 9.13 11.72
N VAL A 251 17.65 8.84 11.70
CA VAL A 251 17.15 7.46 11.64
C VAL A 251 17.57 6.75 10.36
N ARG A 252 17.56 7.46 9.23
CA ARG A 252 18.08 6.94 7.96
C ARG A 252 19.57 6.60 8.05
N ASP A 253 20.38 7.56 8.51
CA ASP A 253 21.85 7.47 8.41
C ASP A 253 22.46 6.61 9.52
N ASN A 254 21.77 6.42 10.64
CA ASN A 254 22.32 5.75 11.82
C ASN A 254 21.51 4.52 12.24
N VAL A 255 20.18 4.50 12.13
CA VAL A 255 19.35 3.44 12.75
C VAL A 255 18.99 2.36 11.73
N PHE A 256 18.53 2.75 10.54
CA PHE A 256 18.27 1.83 9.43
C PHE A 256 19.54 1.40 8.67
N THR A 257 20.60 1.13 9.42
CA THR A 257 21.91 0.68 8.91
C THR A 257 22.23 -0.74 9.36
N ALA A 258 23.02 -1.46 8.58
CA ALA A 258 23.43 -2.83 8.91
C ALA A 258 24.24 -2.89 10.22
N SER A 259 25.05 -1.85 10.48
CA SER A 259 25.80 -1.67 11.73
C SER A 259 24.87 -1.64 12.94
N SER A 260 23.79 -0.86 12.88
CA SER A 260 22.81 -0.73 13.98
C SER A 260 21.81 -1.89 14.05
N GLY A 261 21.90 -2.82 13.09
CA GLY A 261 21.17 -4.08 13.09
C GLY A 261 19.91 -4.11 12.26
N SER A 262 19.73 -3.13 11.40
CA SER A 262 18.76 -3.23 10.31
C SER A 262 19.18 -4.31 9.32
N ARG A 263 18.20 -5.08 8.87
CA ARG A 263 18.30 -6.15 7.87
C ARG A 263 17.73 -5.69 6.53
N HIS A 264 17.74 -4.39 6.25
CA HIS A 264 17.25 -3.84 5.00
C HIS A 264 17.96 -4.44 3.76
N LEU A 265 19.25 -4.78 3.87
CA LEU A 265 20.00 -5.47 2.80
C LEU A 265 19.56 -6.92 2.58
N GLU A 266 18.95 -7.54 3.59
CA GLU A 266 18.35 -8.89 3.50
C GLU A 266 16.91 -8.83 2.97
N GLY A 267 16.39 -7.64 2.64
CA GLY A 267 15.01 -7.45 2.19
C GLY A 267 13.97 -7.55 3.30
N VAL A 268 14.39 -7.55 4.58
CA VAL A 268 13.47 -7.50 5.72
C VAL A 268 12.73 -6.15 5.73
N PRO A 269 11.40 -6.10 5.86
CA PRO A 269 10.67 -4.84 5.92
C PRO A 269 11.11 -3.97 7.09
N GLN A 270 11.34 -2.70 6.76
CA GLN A 270 11.71 -1.64 7.69
C GLN A 270 10.48 -0.77 7.95
N ILE A 271 10.06 -0.65 9.21
CA ILE A 271 8.87 0.09 9.60
C ILE A 271 9.27 1.20 10.58
N LEU A 272 8.80 2.41 10.33
CA LEU A 272 9.02 3.56 11.19
C LEU A 272 7.69 4.05 11.76
N PHE A 273 7.53 4.00 13.08
CA PHE A 273 6.47 4.71 13.78
C PHE A 273 7.01 6.03 14.28
N LEU A 274 6.66 7.13 13.60
CA LEU A 274 7.02 8.48 14.05
C LEU A 274 5.88 9.06 14.88
N LEU A 275 6.18 9.37 16.15
CA LEU A 275 5.26 10.06 17.06
C LEU A 275 5.69 11.52 17.18
N ILE A 276 4.83 12.43 16.72
CA ILE A 276 5.09 13.87 16.66
C ILE A 276 4.16 14.58 17.65
N GLY A 277 4.71 15.34 18.60
CA GLY A 277 3.91 16.04 19.61
C GLY A 277 3.52 17.49 19.27
N GLY A 278 3.87 17.96 18.08
CA GLY A 278 3.53 19.27 17.52
C GLY A 278 4.34 19.57 16.25
N GLU A 279 4.17 20.76 15.66
CA GLU A 279 4.84 21.14 14.40
C GLU A 279 6.38 21.04 14.49
N SER A 280 7.02 20.64 13.38
CA SER A 280 8.47 20.69 13.25
C SER A 280 8.98 22.13 13.08
N SER A 281 10.21 22.38 13.53
CA SER A 281 10.93 23.64 13.34
C SER A 281 11.84 23.65 12.10
N ASP A 282 11.99 22.51 11.43
CA ASP A 282 12.78 22.30 10.22
C ASP A 282 11.96 21.62 9.09
N ASP A 283 12.49 21.62 7.87
CA ASP A 283 11.86 20.93 6.74
C ASP A 283 11.95 19.41 6.90
N VAL A 284 10.80 18.74 6.78
CA VAL A 284 10.72 17.27 6.85
C VAL A 284 10.77 16.61 5.47
N THR A 285 10.58 17.37 4.40
CA THR A 285 10.21 16.85 3.07
C THR A 285 11.33 16.02 2.46
N ALA A 286 12.56 16.54 2.46
CA ALA A 286 13.71 15.86 1.89
C ALA A 286 14.01 14.56 2.65
N ALA A 287 14.18 14.65 3.97
CA ALA A 287 14.50 13.51 4.82
C ALA A 287 13.41 12.41 4.79
N ALA A 288 12.14 12.80 4.76
CA ALA A 288 11.04 11.85 4.62
C ALA A 288 11.03 11.15 3.25
N SER A 289 11.21 11.91 2.17
CA SER A 289 11.33 11.35 0.82
C SER A 289 12.51 10.37 0.73
N ASP A 290 13.60 10.70 1.40
CA ASP A 290 14.81 9.90 1.51
C ASP A 290 14.58 8.56 2.22
N LEU A 291 13.80 8.54 3.30
CA LEU A 291 13.36 7.30 3.97
C LEU A 291 12.41 6.46 3.11
N LYS A 292 11.46 7.12 2.43
CA LYS A 292 10.54 6.46 1.48
C LYS A 292 11.32 5.79 0.34
N ARG A 293 12.31 6.48 -0.23
CA ARG A 293 13.22 5.94 -1.25
C ARG A 293 14.12 4.81 -0.73
N LEU A 294 14.31 4.69 0.59
CA LEU A 294 14.96 3.54 1.23
C LEU A 294 14.02 2.34 1.44
N GLY A 295 12.72 2.53 1.24
CA GLY A 295 11.70 1.50 1.44
C GLY A 295 11.25 1.35 2.89
N VAL A 296 11.44 2.40 3.70
CA VAL A 296 10.92 2.44 5.06
C VAL A 296 9.42 2.75 5.02
N LEU A 297 8.61 1.87 5.60
CA LEU A 297 7.17 2.06 5.79
C LEU A 297 6.94 2.98 6.99
N SER A 298 6.87 4.28 6.70
CA SER A 298 6.65 5.33 7.71
C SER A 298 5.18 5.52 8.04
N PHE A 299 4.85 5.38 9.32
CA PHE A 299 3.59 5.78 9.95
C PHE A 299 3.80 7.13 10.62
N ALA A 300 2.99 8.13 10.26
CA ALA A 300 3.04 9.47 10.85
C ALA A 300 1.89 9.61 11.86
N ILE A 301 2.25 9.64 13.14
CA ILE A 301 1.31 9.72 14.27
C ILE A 301 1.48 11.09 14.93
N GLY A 302 0.71 12.07 14.47
CA GLY A 302 0.74 13.46 14.95
C GLY A 302 -0.24 13.70 16.09
N MET A 303 0.18 14.44 17.12
CA MET A 303 -0.64 14.88 18.24
C MET A 303 -0.91 16.38 18.17
N LYS A 304 -1.98 16.86 18.81
CA LYS A 304 -2.35 18.28 18.87
C LYS A 304 -2.60 18.90 17.48
N ASN A 305 -3.13 18.10 16.56
CA ASN A 305 -3.49 18.53 15.21
C ASN A 305 -2.30 19.09 14.41
N VAL A 306 -1.20 18.33 14.33
CA VAL A 306 -0.05 18.65 13.45
C VAL A 306 -0.54 18.93 12.03
N ARG A 307 0.13 19.85 11.32
CA ARG A 307 -0.19 20.18 9.93
C ARG A 307 -0.22 18.92 9.07
N GLN A 308 -1.29 18.79 8.29
CA GLN A 308 -1.52 17.62 7.46
C GLN A 308 -0.41 17.43 6.41
N GLU A 309 0.09 18.52 5.83
CA GLU A 309 1.17 18.50 4.82
C GLU A 309 2.47 17.90 5.38
N GLU A 310 2.79 18.19 6.64
CA GLU A 310 3.94 17.61 7.34
C GLU A 310 3.75 16.09 7.48
N LEU A 311 2.57 15.65 7.96
CA LEU A 311 2.25 14.24 8.11
C LEU A 311 2.22 13.49 6.76
N GLN A 312 1.71 14.10 5.70
CA GLN A 312 1.69 13.54 4.34
C GLN A 312 3.10 13.40 3.77
N SER A 313 3.96 14.39 4.02
CA SER A 313 5.36 14.35 3.61
C SER A 313 6.09 13.18 4.26
N ILE A 314 5.76 12.86 5.52
CA ILE A 314 6.40 11.80 6.31
C ILE A 314 5.83 10.42 6.01
N ALA A 315 4.51 10.26 6.09
CA ALA A 315 3.85 8.96 5.98
C ALA A 315 4.07 8.34 4.60
N TYR A 316 4.34 7.03 4.56
CA TYR A 316 4.55 6.31 3.28
C TYR A 316 3.31 6.35 2.38
N SER A 317 2.12 6.37 2.97
CA SER A 317 0.83 6.51 2.30
C SER A 317 -0.14 7.27 3.21
N SER A 318 -1.14 7.95 2.63
CA SER A 318 -2.16 8.70 3.38
C SER A 318 -2.91 7.86 4.41
N ARG A 319 -3.05 6.54 4.19
CA ARG A 319 -3.69 5.62 5.15
C ARG A 319 -2.86 5.39 6.43
N PHE A 320 -1.56 5.69 6.40
CA PHE A 320 -0.66 5.59 7.57
C PHE A 320 -0.53 6.90 8.34
N ILE A 321 -1.40 7.87 8.06
CA ILE A 321 -1.50 9.12 8.80
C ILE A 321 -2.55 8.96 9.92
N PHE A 322 -2.12 9.26 11.14
CA PHE A 322 -2.96 9.31 12.33
C PHE A 322 -2.76 10.67 12.98
N ASN A 323 -3.81 11.50 12.99
CA ASN A 323 -3.76 12.82 13.62
C ASN A 323 -4.71 12.81 14.81
N LEU A 324 -4.16 12.78 16.03
CA LEU A 324 -4.92 12.66 17.26
C LEU A 324 -4.94 14.00 18.00
N PRO A 325 -6.07 14.35 18.63
CA PRO A 325 -6.17 15.62 19.37
C PRO A 325 -5.29 15.61 20.63
N VAL A 326 -5.18 14.46 21.30
CA VAL A 326 -4.43 14.30 22.56
C VAL A 326 -3.74 12.93 22.67
N PHE A 327 -2.65 12.88 23.44
CA PHE A 327 -1.88 11.63 23.67
C PHE A 327 -2.70 10.50 24.30
N GLY A 328 -3.75 10.81 25.07
CA GLY A 328 -4.61 9.80 25.70
C GLY A 328 -5.33 8.88 24.70
N GLU A 329 -5.47 9.32 23.44
CA GLU A 329 -6.10 8.54 22.38
C GLU A 329 -5.12 7.65 21.62
N LEU A 330 -3.81 7.69 21.93
CA LEU A 330 -2.79 6.94 21.20
C LEU A 330 -3.03 5.42 21.18
N LEU A 331 -3.67 4.87 22.22
CA LEU A 331 -4.00 3.44 22.26
C LEU A 331 -5.16 3.06 21.34
N SER A 332 -5.97 4.01 20.89
CA SER A 332 -7.13 3.74 20.05
C SER A 332 -6.77 3.28 18.63
N ILE A 333 -5.61 3.71 18.12
CA ILE A 333 -5.08 3.34 16.80
C ILE A 333 -4.26 2.04 16.84
N GLN A 334 -3.92 1.56 18.05
CA GLN A 334 -3.03 0.41 18.24
C GLN A 334 -3.57 -0.88 17.60
N PRO A 335 -4.85 -1.28 17.76
CA PRO A 335 -5.35 -2.54 17.19
C PRO A 335 -5.27 -2.56 15.66
N GLU A 336 -5.62 -1.44 15.03
CA GLU A 336 -5.63 -1.28 13.59
C GLU A 336 -4.20 -1.36 13.01
N ILE A 337 -3.25 -0.63 13.61
CA ILE A 337 -1.83 -0.67 13.25
C ILE A 337 -1.26 -2.08 13.45
N LEU A 338 -1.55 -2.71 14.58
CA LEU A 338 -1.04 -4.03 14.91
C LEU A 338 -1.52 -5.09 13.92
N ALA A 339 -2.82 -5.09 13.59
CA ALA A 339 -3.39 -5.99 12.62
C ALA A 339 -2.71 -5.84 11.25
N PHE A 340 -2.42 -4.59 10.84
CA PHE A 340 -1.66 -4.34 9.61
C PHE A 340 -0.24 -4.92 9.69
N VAL A 341 0.52 -4.64 10.77
CA VAL A 341 1.89 -5.14 10.94
C VAL A 341 1.93 -6.67 10.99
N GLN A 342 0.98 -7.32 11.66
CA GLN A 342 0.89 -8.78 11.73
C GLN A 342 0.46 -9.40 10.39
N LYS A 343 -0.41 -8.75 9.62
CA LYS A 343 -0.74 -9.18 8.24
C LYS A 343 0.47 -9.12 7.33
N LEU A 344 1.40 -8.18 7.56
CA LEU A 344 2.70 -8.26 6.88
C LEU A 344 3.38 -9.59 7.21
N CYS A 345 3.31 -10.14 8.44
CA CYS A 345 3.94 -11.41 8.80
C CYS A 345 3.32 -12.64 8.11
N PHE A 346 2.01 -12.74 7.91
CA PHE A 346 1.41 -13.91 7.21
C PHE A 346 1.68 -13.98 5.69
N SER A 347 2.59 -13.15 5.19
CA SER A 347 2.96 -13.11 3.78
C SER A 347 4.39 -13.61 3.56
N GLY A 348 4.47 -14.88 3.12
CA GLY A 348 5.68 -15.53 2.61
C GLY A 348 6.46 -14.65 1.62
N PRO A 349 7.75 -14.98 1.35
CA PRO A 349 8.69 -14.12 0.62
C PRO A 349 8.02 -13.54 -0.61
N PHE A 350 8.02 -12.21 -0.70
CA PHE A 350 7.39 -11.36 -1.71
C PHE A 350 7.15 -12.09 -3.03
N SER A 351 5.94 -12.59 -3.23
CA SER A 351 5.49 -13.00 -4.55
C SER A 351 4.99 -11.74 -5.25
N LEU A 352 5.41 -11.53 -6.49
CA LEU A 352 5.00 -10.42 -7.34
C LEU A 352 4.43 -10.98 -8.66
N ASN A 353 3.51 -10.26 -9.29
CA ASN A 353 3.18 -10.50 -10.70
C ASN A 353 3.69 -9.29 -11.50
N ILE A 354 4.67 -9.53 -12.37
CA ILE A 354 5.38 -8.49 -13.11
C ILE A 354 5.12 -8.65 -14.60
N VAL A 355 4.58 -7.62 -15.23
CA VAL A 355 4.37 -7.56 -16.67
C VAL A 355 5.36 -6.56 -17.26
N PHE A 356 6.19 -7.01 -18.20
CA PHE A 356 7.03 -6.14 -19.00
C PHE A 356 6.30 -5.77 -20.28
N LEU A 357 6.06 -4.48 -20.48
CA LEU A 357 5.43 -3.94 -21.69
C LEU A 357 6.50 -3.22 -22.52
N LEU A 358 6.89 -3.82 -23.63
CA LEU A 358 8.04 -3.42 -24.43
C LEU A 358 7.59 -2.72 -25.72
N ASP A 359 8.18 -1.57 -26.01
CA ASP A 359 8.07 -0.92 -27.32
C ASP A 359 8.62 -1.84 -28.42
N GLY A 360 7.73 -2.40 -29.22
CA GLY A 360 8.02 -3.22 -30.38
C GLY A 360 7.87 -2.46 -31.70
N SER A 361 7.79 -1.13 -31.70
CA SER A 361 7.66 -0.32 -32.91
C SER A 361 8.93 -0.34 -33.77
N ASP A 362 8.81 -0.01 -35.05
CA ASP A 362 9.98 0.02 -35.95
C ASP A 362 11.10 0.96 -35.48
N ASP A 363 10.78 1.98 -34.69
CA ASP A 363 11.75 2.96 -34.17
C ASP A 363 12.60 2.38 -33.02
N SER A 364 12.09 1.38 -32.30
CA SER A 364 12.81 0.72 -31.21
C SER A 364 13.67 -0.46 -31.65
N ARG A 365 13.63 -0.83 -32.95
CA ARG A 365 14.27 -2.04 -33.50
C ARG A 365 15.75 -2.17 -33.14
N SER A 366 16.50 -1.07 -33.19
CA SER A 366 17.94 -1.05 -32.86
C SER A 366 18.22 -1.26 -31.37
N GLY A 367 17.34 -0.77 -30.49
CA GLY A 367 17.48 -0.91 -29.04
C GLY A 367 16.77 -2.13 -28.44
N PHE A 368 16.02 -2.89 -29.24
CA PHE A 368 15.29 -4.07 -28.79
C PHE A 368 16.18 -5.15 -28.14
N PRO A 369 17.38 -5.46 -28.65
CA PRO A 369 18.30 -6.37 -27.96
C PRO A 369 18.66 -5.90 -26.54
N ALA A 370 18.85 -4.59 -26.34
CA ALA A 370 19.15 -4.01 -25.03
C ALA A 370 17.95 -4.12 -24.08
N MET A 371 16.72 -3.93 -24.56
CA MET A 371 15.50 -4.17 -23.79
C MET A 371 15.40 -5.63 -23.34
N CYS A 372 15.63 -6.59 -24.25
CA CYS A 372 15.61 -8.01 -23.90
C CYS A 372 16.67 -8.36 -22.85
N GLY A 373 17.91 -7.85 -23.01
CA GLY A 373 18.97 -8.04 -22.03
C GLY A 373 18.65 -7.43 -20.66
N PHE A 374 18.01 -6.26 -20.63
CA PHE A 374 17.55 -5.63 -19.41
C PHE A 374 16.48 -6.46 -18.68
N VAL A 375 15.46 -6.92 -19.41
CA VAL A 375 14.42 -7.79 -18.84
C VAL A 375 15.02 -9.10 -18.31
N GLN A 376 15.97 -9.72 -19.03
CA GLN A 376 16.67 -10.92 -18.56
C GLN A 376 17.37 -10.68 -17.22
N ARG A 377 18.18 -9.61 -17.12
CA ARG A 377 18.90 -9.28 -15.87
C ARG A 377 17.96 -8.99 -14.71
N LEU A 378 16.81 -8.35 -14.96
CA LEU A 378 15.79 -8.17 -13.92
C LEU A 378 15.23 -9.51 -13.47
N VAL A 379 14.83 -10.38 -14.40
CA VAL A 379 14.26 -11.70 -14.10
C VAL A 379 15.24 -12.62 -13.37
N GLU A 380 16.54 -12.52 -13.66
CA GLU A 380 17.59 -13.22 -12.92
C GLU A 380 17.55 -12.90 -11.42
N ASN A 381 17.24 -11.66 -11.07
CA ASN A 381 17.14 -11.15 -9.69
C ASN A 381 15.77 -11.40 -9.00
N LEU A 382 14.80 -11.99 -9.71
CA LEU A 382 13.49 -12.37 -9.18
C LEU A 382 13.48 -13.83 -8.71
N ASN A 383 12.54 -14.20 -7.86
CA ASN A 383 12.36 -15.59 -7.42
C ASN A 383 11.21 -16.23 -8.22
N VAL A 384 11.39 -16.40 -9.52
CA VAL A 384 10.31 -16.92 -10.41
C VAL A 384 9.95 -18.36 -10.07
N GLY A 385 8.65 -18.63 -9.98
CA GLY A 385 8.11 -19.96 -9.69
C GLY A 385 6.58 -19.99 -9.65
N GLU A 386 5.99 -21.18 -9.76
CA GLU A 386 4.52 -21.38 -9.77
C GLU A 386 3.79 -20.68 -8.61
N ASN A 387 4.37 -20.75 -7.41
CA ASN A 387 3.87 -20.11 -6.18
C ASN A 387 4.75 -18.95 -5.69
N LYS A 388 5.56 -18.36 -6.58
CA LYS A 388 6.52 -17.30 -6.24
C LYS A 388 6.32 -16.09 -7.16
N ASP A 389 7.36 -15.48 -7.72
CA ASP A 389 7.19 -14.41 -8.71
C ASP A 389 6.68 -14.97 -10.04
N ARG A 390 5.75 -14.27 -10.67
CA ARG A 390 5.28 -14.55 -12.02
C ARG A 390 5.63 -13.40 -12.94
N VAL A 391 6.00 -13.73 -14.17
CA VAL A 391 6.47 -12.77 -15.18
C VAL A 391 5.68 -12.96 -16.47
N SER A 392 5.37 -11.87 -17.14
CA SER A 392 4.82 -11.84 -18.49
C SER A 392 5.56 -10.79 -19.33
N VAL A 393 5.64 -11.02 -20.64
CA VAL A 393 6.21 -10.07 -21.59
C VAL A 393 5.20 -9.80 -22.71
N VAL A 394 4.98 -8.53 -22.97
CA VAL A 394 4.07 -8.01 -24.00
C VAL A 394 4.86 -7.03 -24.86
N GLN A 395 4.77 -7.15 -26.19
CA GLN A 395 5.27 -6.14 -27.11
C GLN A 395 4.12 -5.32 -27.66
N TYR A 396 4.34 -4.04 -27.95
CA TYR A 396 3.33 -3.19 -28.56
C TYR A 396 3.89 -2.26 -29.64
N SER A 397 3.09 -2.01 -30.66
CA SER A 397 3.30 -0.95 -31.64
C SER A 397 1.95 -0.35 -32.00
N ARG A 398 1.39 -0.66 -33.18
CA ARG A 398 0.01 -0.31 -33.53
C ARG A 398 -0.97 -1.11 -32.69
N THR A 399 -0.64 -2.38 -32.45
CA THR A 399 -1.40 -3.31 -31.62
C THR A 399 -0.47 -3.95 -30.59
N PRO A 400 -0.98 -4.27 -29.39
CA PRO A 400 -0.26 -5.05 -28.39
C PRO A 400 -0.36 -6.55 -28.67
N GLU A 401 0.65 -7.30 -28.23
CA GLU A 401 0.74 -8.75 -28.36
C GLU A 401 1.50 -9.35 -27.16
N ALA A 402 0.85 -10.24 -26.42
CA ALA A 402 1.50 -10.99 -25.35
C ALA A 402 2.31 -12.15 -25.93
N HIS A 403 3.60 -12.23 -25.57
CA HIS A 403 4.44 -13.38 -25.92
C HIS A 403 4.20 -14.57 -25.00
N PHE A 404 3.98 -14.28 -23.71
CA PHE A 404 3.55 -15.26 -22.72
C PHE A 404 2.86 -14.55 -21.55
N LEU A 405 1.96 -15.27 -20.88
CA LEU A 405 1.16 -14.79 -19.76
C LEU A 405 1.83 -15.16 -18.42
N LEU A 406 1.28 -14.65 -17.30
CA LEU A 406 1.87 -14.83 -15.97
C LEU A 406 1.90 -16.30 -15.52
N ASN A 407 0.97 -17.12 -16.02
CA ASN A 407 0.89 -18.56 -15.74
C ASN A 407 1.52 -19.46 -16.81
N THR A 408 2.18 -18.91 -17.83
CA THR A 408 2.72 -19.73 -18.93
C THR A 408 3.93 -20.57 -18.53
N TYR A 409 4.87 -19.98 -17.76
CA TYR A 409 6.12 -20.64 -17.40
C TYR A 409 6.25 -20.77 -15.88
N PRO A 410 6.31 -22.01 -15.33
CA PRO A 410 6.45 -22.22 -13.89
C PRO A 410 7.90 -22.11 -13.41
N GLU A 411 8.89 -22.06 -14.32
CA GLU A 411 10.31 -22.06 -14.01
C GLU A 411 11.05 -20.84 -14.59
N LYS A 412 11.97 -20.28 -13.79
CA LYS A 412 12.81 -19.14 -14.20
C LYS A 412 13.56 -19.40 -15.51
N GLN A 413 14.13 -20.58 -15.69
CA GLN A 413 14.95 -20.89 -16.86
C GLN A 413 14.13 -20.87 -18.15
N SER A 414 12.87 -21.31 -18.09
CA SER A 414 11.92 -21.24 -19.21
C SER A 414 11.55 -19.81 -19.57
N VAL A 415 11.33 -18.95 -18.57
CA VAL A 415 11.13 -17.51 -18.79
C VAL A 415 12.35 -16.89 -19.47
N LEU A 416 13.55 -17.13 -18.94
CA LEU A 416 14.80 -16.60 -19.52
C LEU A 416 15.04 -17.12 -20.94
N GLY A 417 14.77 -18.41 -21.20
CA GLY A 417 14.86 -19.01 -22.53
C GLY A 417 13.90 -18.35 -23.51
N SER A 418 12.65 -18.11 -23.11
CA SER A 418 11.66 -17.42 -23.93
C SER A 418 12.09 -15.99 -24.25
N ILE A 419 12.59 -15.23 -23.26
CA ILE A 419 13.08 -13.85 -23.48
C ILE A 419 14.27 -13.81 -24.44
N ARG A 420 15.20 -14.78 -24.38
CA ARG A 420 16.32 -14.89 -25.32
C ARG A 420 15.88 -15.10 -26.77
N SER A 421 14.74 -15.74 -26.98
CA SER A 421 14.19 -16.05 -28.30
C SER A 421 13.27 -14.98 -28.88
N LEU A 422 12.96 -13.92 -28.10
CA LEU A 422 12.04 -12.87 -28.53
C LEU A 422 12.51 -12.20 -29.82
N GLN A 423 11.59 -12.07 -30.77
CA GLN A 423 11.80 -11.32 -32.00
C GLN A 423 11.12 -9.97 -31.89
N HIS A 424 11.74 -8.94 -32.43
CA HIS A 424 11.16 -7.59 -32.47
C HIS A 424 9.87 -7.59 -33.29
N LYS A 425 8.78 -7.10 -32.70
CA LYS A 425 7.44 -7.13 -33.30
C LYS A 425 7.32 -6.31 -34.58
N GLY A 426 7.93 -5.13 -34.63
CA GLY A 426 7.77 -4.16 -35.70
C GLY A 426 6.41 -3.45 -35.72
N GLY A 427 6.31 -2.47 -36.62
CA GLY A 427 5.09 -1.75 -36.93
C GLY A 427 5.03 -0.32 -36.39
N ARG A 428 4.05 0.43 -36.89
CA ARG A 428 3.75 1.84 -36.56
C ARG A 428 2.25 2.10 -36.67
N PRO A 429 1.67 3.09 -35.95
CA PRO A 429 2.29 3.97 -34.96
C PRO A 429 2.56 3.29 -33.61
N LEU A 430 3.16 4.01 -32.65
CA LEU A 430 3.33 3.59 -31.26
C LEU A 430 2.08 3.98 -30.43
N ASN A 431 1.21 3.02 -30.12
CA ASN A 431 -0.03 3.23 -29.38
C ASN A 431 0.09 2.70 -27.94
N THR A 432 0.63 3.52 -27.05
CA THR A 432 0.87 3.15 -25.64
C THR A 432 -0.44 3.04 -24.87
N GLY A 433 -1.42 3.93 -25.10
CA GLY A 433 -2.72 3.89 -24.43
C GLY A 433 -3.46 2.58 -24.65
N ALA A 434 -3.56 2.15 -25.92
CA ALA A 434 -4.14 0.86 -26.30
C ALA A 434 -3.38 -0.32 -25.68
N ALA A 435 -2.06 -0.22 -25.57
CA ALA A 435 -1.24 -1.26 -24.95
C ALA A 435 -1.47 -1.38 -23.44
N LEU A 436 -1.59 -0.24 -22.74
CA LEU A 436 -1.94 -0.19 -21.31
C LEU A 436 -3.33 -0.80 -21.05
N GLN A 437 -4.30 -0.50 -21.91
CA GLN A 437 -5.64 -1.09 -21.82
C GLN A 437 -5.60 -2.61 -22.06
N TYR A 438 -4.83 -3.08 -23.05
CA TYR A 438 -4.68 -4.50 -23.33
C TYR A 438 -4.08 -5.28 -22.17
N VAL A 439 -3.00 -4.79 -21.54
CA VAL A 439 -2.38 -5.51 -20.41
C VAL A 439 -3.33 -5.59 -19.22
N LYS A 440 -4.12 -4.54 -18.97
CA LYS A 440 -5.17 -4.54 -17.95
C LYS A 440 -6.19 -5.66 -18.22
N ASP A 441 -6.74 -5.68 -19.44
CA ASP A 441 -7.89 -6.52 -19.76
C ASP A 441 -7.55 -7.97 -20.11
N ASN A 442 -6.28 -8.26 -20.47
CA ASN A 442 -5.88 -9.57 -20.98
C ASN A 442 -4.74 -10.23 -20.19
N VAL A 443 -3.88 -9.47 -19.52
CA VAL A 443 -2.67 -10.01 -18.89
C VAL A 443 -2.77 -9.98 -17.37
N PHE A 444 -3.26 -8.88 -16.79
CA PHE A 444 -3.51 -8.74 -15.35
C PHE A 444 -4.84 -9.39 -14.90
N THR A 445 -5.29 -10.42 -15.61
CA THR A 445 -6.51 -11.17 -15.31
C THR A 445 -6.20 -12.50 -14.62
N ALA A 446 -7.15 -12.99 -13.82
CA ALA A 446 -7.01 -14.26 -13.10
C ALA A 446 -6.76 -15.44 -14.06
N SER A 447 -7.45 -15.46 -15.21
CA SER A 447 -7.29 -16.47 -16.26
C SER A 447 -5.88 -16.48 -16.86
N SER A 448 -5.20 -15.33 -16.87
CA SER A 448 -3.82 -15.18 -17.34
C SER A 448 -2.77 -15.35 -16.25
N GLY A 449 -3.18 -15.74 -15.03
CA GLY A 449 -2.27 -16.03 -13.91
C GLY A 449 -2.03 -14.86 -12.96
N SER A 450 -2.76 -13.75 -13.10
CA SER A 450 -2.75 -12.67 -12.12
C SER A 450 -3.31 -13.15 -10.78
N ARG A 451 -2.58 -12.84 -9.71
CA ARG A 451 -3.00 -13.12 -8.33
C ARG A 451 -3.37 -11.84 -7.58
N SER A 452 -3.92 -10.85 -8.29
CA SER A 452 -4.39 -9.60 -7.68
C SER A 452 -5.40 -9.88 -6.56
N GLN A 453 -6.24 -10.90 -6.78
CA GLN A 453 -7.19 -11.46 -5.84
C GLN A 453 -6.55 -12.06 -4.58
N GLU A 454 -5.33 -12.54 -4.64
CA GLU A 454 -4.61 -13.05 -3.47
C GLU A 454 -3.84 -11.94 -2.74
N GLY A 455 -4.05 -10.67 -3.15
CA GLY A 455 -3.34 -9.51 -2.62
C GLY A 455 -1.89 -9.42 -3.10
N ILE A 456 -1.52 -10.21 -4.11
CA ILE A 456 -0.19 -10.16 -4.69
C ILE A 456 -0.04 -8.86 -5.49
N PRO A 457 1.05 -8.08 -5.28
CA PRO A 457 1.30 -6.86 -6.04
C PRO A 457 1.30 -7.12 -7.55
N GLN A 458 0.57 -6.28 -8.28
CA GLN A 458 0.57 -6.25 -9.73
C GLN A 458 1.45 -5.10 -10.21
N ILE A 459 2.54 -5.42 -10.90
CA ILE A 459 3.54 -4.45 -11.32
C ILE A 459 3.63 -4.45 -12.83
N LEU A 460 3.48 -3.26 -13.43
CA LEU A 460 3.72 -3.04 -14.85
C LEU A 460 5.04 -2.30 -15.01
N ILE A 461 5.95 -2.79 -15.85
CA ILE A 461 7.17 -2.09 -16.23
C ILE A 461 7.09 -1.80 -17.72
N LEU A 462 6.81 -0.53 -18.05
CA LEU A 462 6.73 -0.01 -19.41
C LEU A 462 8.11 0.44 -19.88
N LEU A 463 8.55 -0.04 -21.04
CA LEU A 463 9.70 0.47 -21.77
C LEU A 463 9.21 1.12 -23.06
N SER A 464 9.24 2.46 -23.11
CA SER A 464 8.79 3.24 -24.26
C SER A 464 9.99 3.89 -24.97
N GLY A 465 10.04 3.77 -26.29
CA GLY A 465 11.08 4.35 -27.14
C GLY A 465 10.68 5.69 -27.76
N GLY A 466 9.41 6.11 -27.61
CA GLY A 466 8.89 7.31 -28.26
C GLY A 466 7.63 7.86 -27.62
N LYS A 467 7.09 8.93 -28.21
CA LYS A 467 5.81 9.54 -27.81
C LYS A 467 4.63 8.71 -28.32
N SER A 468 3.60 8.56 -27.49
CA SER A 468 2.37 7.86 -27.89
C SER A 468 1.60 8.61 -28.98
N GLN A 469 0.89 7.88 -29.84
CA GLN A 469 -0.02 8.44 -30.85
C GLN A 469 -1.51 8.37 -30.45
N ASP A 470 -1.78 7.91 -29.23
CA ASP A 470 -3.10 7.79 -28.61
C ASP A 470 -3.10 8.30 -27.16
N ASP A 471 -4.29 8.42 -26.57
CA ASP A 471 -4.42 8.88 -25.18
C ASP A 471 -3.90 7.84 -24.18
N VAL A 472 -2.93 8.24 -23.37
CA VAL A 472 -2.38 7.39 -22.30
C VAL A 472 -3.08 7.63 -20.95
N GLY A 473 -3.74 8.77 -20.77
CA GLY A 473 -4.22 9.22 -19.47
C GLY A 473 -5.36 8.35 -18.93
N SER A 474 -6.36 8.06 -19.78
CA SER A 474 -7.50 7.21 -19.39
C SER A 474 -7.07 5.78 -19.04
N ALA A 475 -6.22 5.16 -19.86
CA ALA A 475 -5.72 3.81 -19.64
C ALA A 475 -4.81 3.73 -18.40
N ALA A 476 -3.96 4.73 -18.18
CA ALA A 476 -3.13 4.83 -16.98
C ALA A 476 -3.97 4.96 -15.70
N ALA A 477 -5.01 5.79 -15.71
CA ALA A 477 -5.92 5.93 -14.59
C ALA A 477 -6.65 4.61 -14.30
N ALA A 478 -7.10 3.89 -15.34
CA ALA A 478 -7.76 2.60 -15.19
C ALA A 478 -6.83 1.53 -14.60
N LEU A 479 -5.56 1.47 -15.01
CA LEU A 479 -4.56 0.58 -14.41
C LEU A 479 -4.37 0.86 -12.91
N LYS A 480 -4.20 2.13 -12.54
CA LYS A 480 -4.00 2.55 -11.15
C LYS A 480 -5.23 2.26 -10.29
N GLN A 481 -6.43 2.43 -10.86
CA GLN A 481 -7.70 2.09 -10.22
C GLN A 481 -7.80 0.59 -9.94
N ASP A 482 -7.35 -0.25 -10.88
CA ASP A 482 -7.22 -1.71 -10.71
C ASP A 482 -6.02 -2.11 -9.83
N ARG A 483 -5.45 -1.14 -9.10
CA ARG A 483 -4.33 -1.27 -8.17
C ARG A 483 -3.05 -1.75 -8.85
N ILE A 484 -2.94 -1.73 -10.17
CA ILE A 484 -1.69 -2.03 -10.85
C ILE A 484 -0.72 -0.87 -10.60
N VAL A 485 0.54 -1.19 -10.33
CA VAL A 485 1.60 -0.20 -10.03
C VAL A 485 2.51 -0.06 -11.25
N PRO A 486 2.35 0.99 -12.08
CA PRO A 486 3.16 1.18 -13.27
C PRO A 486 4.48 1.87 -12.94
N PHE A 487 5.56 1.33 -13.51
CA PHE A 487 6.85 1.97 -13.68
C PHE A 487 7.01 2.29 -15.16
N SER A 488 7.46 3.50 -15.47
CA SER A 488 7.62 3.95 -16.85
C SER A 488 9.10 4.24 -17.10
N ILE A 489 9.67 3.64 -18.13
CA ILE A 489 11.06 3.85 -18.53
C ILE A 489 11.04 4.35 -19.96
N GLY A 490 11.52 5.56 -20.18
CA GLY A 490 11.56 6.18 -21.50
C GLY A 490 12.98 6.47 -21.97
N THR A 491 13.14 6.58 -23.30
CA THR A 491 14.37 7.12 -23.89
C THR A 491 14.28 8.64 -24.04
N ARG A 492 15.31 9.29 -24.58
CA ARG A 492 15.27 10.73 -24.94
C ARG A 492 14.16 11.11 -25.93
N ASN A 493 13.64 10.14 -26.68
CA ASN A 493 12.58 10.35 -27.67
C ASN A 493 11.17 10.20 -27.08
N SER A 494 11.07 9.75 -25.83
CA SER A 494 9.80 9.61 -25.11
C SER A 494 9.37 10.92 -24.48
N ASP A 495 8.07 11.14 -24.36
CA ASP A 495 7.51 12.29 -23.67
C ASP A 495 7.50 12.04 -22.15
N ILE A 496 8.31 12.77 -21.39
CA ILE A 496 8.44 12.58 -19.94
C ILE A 496 7.12 12.82 -19.19
N LEU A 497 6.25 13.69 -19.69
CA LEU A 497 4.96 13.96 -19.05
C LEU A 497 4.01 12.77 -19.24
N GLU A 498 4.03 12.12 -20.40
CA GLU A 498 3.29 10.86 -20.62
C GLU A 498 3.78 9.77 -19.66
N LEU A 499 5.11 9.62 -19.52
CA LEU A 499 5.69 8.61 -18.63
C LEU A 499 5.29 8.84 -17.16
N GLN A 500 5.32 10.10 -16.71
CA GLN A 500 4.90 10.48 -15.35
C GLN A 500 3.39 10.29 -15.13
N MET A 501 2.58 10.55 -16.17
CA MET A 501 1.13 10.32 -16.12
C MET A 501 0.80 8.83 -16.02
N ILE A 502 1.57 7.97 -16.69
CA ILE A 502 1.43 6.51 -16.62
C ILE A 502 1.94 5.96 -15.30
N ALA A 503 3.11 6.41 -14.84
CA ALA A 503 3.76 5.91 -13.64
C ALA A 503 2.87 6.07 -12.39
N HIS A 504 2.94 5.13 -11.45
CA HIS A 504 2.10 5.14 -10.24
C HIS A 504 2.27 6.44 -9.45
N ILE A 505 3.53 6.89 -9.32
CA ILE A 505 3.93 8.20 -8.82
C ILE A 505 5.00 8.77 -9.75
N PRO A 506 5.19 10.10 -9.82
CA PRO A 506 6.14 10.72 -10.76
C PRO A 506 7.58 10.20 -10.65
N SER A 507 8.04 9.80 -9.45
CA SER A 507 9.38 9.24 -9.23
C SER A 507 9.58 7.81 -9.78
N TYR A 508 8.52 7.14 -10.21
CA TYR A 508 8.58 5.85 -10.90
C TYR A 508 8.70 6.00 -12.43
N ALA A 509 8.67 7.24 -12.94
CA ALA A 509 9.06 7.54 -14.31
C ALA A 509 10.58 7.76 -14.36
N LEU A 510 11.28 6.84 -15.02
CA LEU A 510 12.73 6.87 -15.23
C LEU A 510 13.02 7.21 -16.69
N SER A 511 14.10 7.94 -16.93
CA SER A 511 14.54 8.29 -18.27
C SER A 511 16.00 7.89 -18.45
N VAL A 512 16.30 7.29 -19.60
CA VAL A 512 17.64 6.98 -20.05
C VAL A 512 17.89 7.62 -21.42
N PRO A 513 19.13 7.94 -21.82
CA PRO A 513 19.37 8.51 -23.15
C PRO A 513 18.93 7.57 -24.28
N ARG A 514 19.29 6.28 -24.18
CA ARG A 514 18.91 5.20 -25.10
C ARG A 514 18.67 3.90 -24.33
N PHE A 515 18.09 2.90 -24.99
CA PHE A 515 17.90 1.58 -24.37
C PHE A 515 19.21 0.87 -24.01
N ASP A 516 20.32 1.18 -24.68
CA ASP A 516 21.66 0.68 -24.31
C ASP A 516 22.07 1.10 -22.88
N ASP A 517 21.51 2.19 -22.37
CA ASP A 517 21.86 2.78 -21.07
C ASP A 517 20.96 2.26 -19.93
N LEU A 518 20.06 1.30 -20.19
CA LEU A 518 19.12 0.73 -19.21
C LEU A 518 19.81 0.12 -17.97
N GLU A 519 21.07 -0.30 -18.08
CA GLU A 519 21.84 -0.83 -16.95
C GLU A 519 21.97 0.18 -15.81
N SER A 520 22.09 1.48 -16.12
CA SER A 520 22.27 2.55 -15.14
C SER A 520 21.13 2.66 -14.12
N ILE A 521 19.91 2.25 -14.49
CA ILE A 521 18.71 2.34 -13.64
C ILE A 521 18.31 1.00 -13.02
N GLN A 522 19.01 -0.09 -13.34
CA GLN A 522 18.59 -1.45 -12.98
C GLN A 522 18.43 -1.63 -11.46
N GLN A 523 19.43 -1.20 -10.67
CA GLN A 523 19.39 -1.33 -9.21
C GLN A 523 18.31 -0.47 -8.58
N GLN A 524 18.13 0.76 -9.08
CA GLN A 524 17.06 1.66 -8.63
C GLN A 524 15.69 1.04 -8.90
N LEU A 525 15.44 0.51 -10.10
CA LEU A 525 14.17 -0.13 -10.45
C LEU A 525 13.91 -1.38 -9.60
N LEU A 526 14.91 -2.27 -9.45
CA LEU A 526 14.78 -3.45 -8.59
C LEU A 526 14.43 -3.07 -7.16
N SER A 527 15.04 -2.00 -6.65
CA SER A 527 14.74 -1.50 -5.32
C SER A 527 13.28 -1.06 -5.19
N PHE A 528 12.72 -0.36 -6.19
CA PHE A 528 11.33 0.08 -6.15
C PHE A 528 10.34 -1.08 -6.31
N VAL A 529 10.62 -2.00 -7.25
CA VAL A 529 9.77 -3.18 -7.52
C VAL A 529 9.63 -4.04 -6.26
N LYS A 530 10.73 -4.32 -5.54
CA LYS A 530 10.71 -5.12 -4.30
C LYS A 530 9.98 -4.44 -3.13
N ARG A 531 9.73 -3.13 -3.21
CA ARG A 531 9.08 -2.33 -2.15
C ARG A 531 7.59 -2.10 -2.39
N VAL A 532 7.03 -2.58 -3.50
CA VAL A 532 5.60 -2.47 -3.75
C VAL A 532 4.85 -3.34 -2.72
N PRO A 533 3.99 -2.75 -1.87
CA PRO A 533 3.30 -3.49 -0.82
C PRO A 533 2.22 -4.40 -1.41
N ARG A 534 1.92 -5.51 -0.70
CA ARG A 534 0.77 -6.36 -1.00
C ARG A 534 -0.53 -5.55 -1.00
N GLN A 535 -1.40 -5.91 -1.92
CA GLN A 535 -2.73 -5.33 -2.04
C GLN A 535 -3.70 -6.13 -1.15
N PRO A 536 -4.84 -5.56 -0.74
CA PRO A 536 -5.89 -6.33 -0.09
C PRO A 536 -6.32 -7.50 -0.98
N ARG A 537 -6.53 -8.69 -0.39
CA ARG A 537 -7.07 -9.86 -1.10
C ARG A 537 -8.49 -9.56 -1.57
N VAL A 538 -8.86 -10.07 -2.73
CA VAL A 538 -10.22 -10.10 -3.28
C VAL A 538 -10.60 -11.58 -3.40
N TYR A 539 -11.41 -12.11 -2.50
CA TYR A 539 -11.94 -13.48 -2.65
C TYR A 539 -12.98 -13.50 -3.79
N GLN A 540 -13.10 -14.63 -4.48
CA GLN A 540 -14.24 -14.91 -5.38
C GLN A 540 -15.15 -15.95 -4.72
N PRO A 541 -16.48 -15.88 -4.93
CA PRO A 541 -17.42 -16.79 -4.29
C PRO A 541 -17.44 -18.09 -5.10
N THR A 542 -17.23 -19.21 -4.43
CA THR A 542 -17.38 -20.54 -5.03
C THR A 542 -18.82 -20.71 -5.51
N VAL A 543 -19.03 -20.77 -6.82
CA VAL A 543 -20.32 -21.13 -7.41
C VAL A 543 -20.57 -22.61 -7.12
N VAL A 544 -21.38 -22.90 -6.11
CA VAL A 544 -21.94 -24.25 -5.93
C VAL A 544 -23.02 -24.42 -6.98
N GLY A 545 -22.68 -25.10 -8.07
CA GLY A 545 -23.65 -25.54 -9.06
C GLY A 545 -24.70 -26.42 -8.39
N LYS A 546 -25.97 -26.09 -8.58
CA LYS A 546 -27.07 -27.01 -8.30
C LYS A 546 -27.34 -27.81 -9.57
N GLU A 547 -27.14 -29.12 -9.48
CA GLU A 547 -27.83 -30.10 -10.32
C GLU A 547 -29.34 -30.07 -10.08
#